data_AF-A0A1Q3ABW1-F1
#
_entry.id   AF-A0A1Q3ABW1-F1
#
_cell.length_a   1.000
_cell.length_b   1.000
_cell.length_c   1.000
_cell.angle_alpha   90.00
_cell.angle_beta   90.00
_cell.angle_gamma   90.00
#
_symmetry.space_group_name_H-M   'P 1'
#
loop_
_entity.id
_entity.type
_entity.pdbx_description
1 polymer ?
#
loop_
_entity_poly.entity_id
_entity_poly.type
_entity_poly.pdbx_seq_one_letter_code
_entity_poly.pdbx_strand_id
1 'polypeptide(L)'
;MAKKKVISVTQEDWYIEATEYEEQAERWILSDIKKTLRFYLQALECYERALQAPEGSTTGSYNILYNETRLFLQVYTEYVANNGYINVLQYIKLDDLPGISNLILSLPEIVQRFQAVQQRFQQETTWDFHFNMLTCYLSLLESADTYNLVGEDIVQLTTKYLELTQSLVQTVMEKLQFTSAQPNGDQLPGPAPREEVPPNKRDGSGVVTHDNDDDDADADGSQRVEVADQVNYETIAEILTNGFKCVQTLVEICVDSRHGESLLNPVQINFLEDISSRFWHQLTDIRTSVSSLGLDLSQADISGMVIDALKLINAGVPALEQYILSVSPRTSEVLLAQVDLLQLVIGCLDSTADATPQWSLCTLLNKVLEETRRQFTHLRSKVSLNPTADDLSRVTFHLCDIYIDSSDNELTRYWIRRSSVNNSDADDKTCQVLLKNAKTLLVNATRIAERPCGLQETIVDKLKRNYVFTQARSRLQALESGSIPMDQIQDQDQDLLNHPFYRNLALSTGN
;
A
#
# COMPACT_ATOMS: atom_id res chain seq x y z
N MET A 1 -34.72 -7.19 -26.65
CA MET A 1 -35.68 -7.36 -25.54
C MET A 1 -35.17 -6.59 -24.33
N ALA A 2 -35.98 -5.72 -23.73
CA ALA A 2 -35.60 -5.02 -22.50
C ALA A 2 -35.63 -6.02 -21.34
N LYS A 3 -34.51 -6.21 -20.62
CA LYS A 3 -34.50 -6.96 -19.36
C LYS A 3 -35.57 -6.35 -18.44
N LYS A 4 -36.56 -7.15 -18.06
CA LYS A 4 -37.62 -6.76 -17.13
C LYS A 4 -36.91 -6.34 -15.84
N LYS A 5 -37.05 -5.07 -15.43
CA LYS A 5 -36.42 -4.56 -14.21
C LYS A 5 -37.02 -5.34 -13.04
N VAL A 6 -36.25 -6.28 -12.49
CA VAL A 6 -36.61 -6.99 -11.26
C VAL A 6 -36.68 -5.93 -10.17
N ILE A 7 -37.81 -5.89 -9.46
CA ILE A 7 -37.96 -4.97 -8.32
C ILE A 7 -37.35 -5.70 -7.13
N SER A 8 -36.29 -5.14 -6.55
CA SER A 8 -35.64 -5.68 -5.37
C SER A 8 -36.56 -5.53 -4.15
N VAL A 9 -36.87 -6.63 -3.47
CA VAL A 9 -37.81 -6.65 -2.33
C VAL A 9 -37.22 -7.35 -1.11
N THR A 10 -36.55 -8.49 -1.32
CA THR A 10 -35.96 -9.28 -0.22
C THR A 10 -34.55 -8.80 0.13
N GLN A 11 -34.04 -9.24 1.29
CA GLN A 11 -32.65 -8.97 1.69
C GLN A 11 -31.65 -9.44 0.62
N GLU A 12 -31.89 -10.63 0.06
CA GLU A 12 -31.04 -11.22 -0.97
C GLU A 12 -31.11 -10.43 -2.28
N ASP A 13 -32.30 -9.98 -2.71
CA ASP A 13 -32.42 -9.19 -3.95
C ASP A 13 -31.60 -7.89 -3.88
N TRP A 14 -31.69 -7.18 -2.74
CA TRP A 14 -30.92 -5.95 -2.52
C TRP A 14 -29.43 -6.20 -2.40
N TYR A 15 -29.02 -7.32 -1.77
CA TYR A 15 -27.63 -7.73 -1.71
C TYR A 15 -27.06 -8.02 -3.10
N ILE A 16 -27.79 -8.75 -3.94
CA ILE A 16 -27.41 -9.01 -5.34
C ILE A 16 -27.29 -7.71 -6.11
N GLU A 17 -28.28 -6.81 -6.02
CA GLU A 17 -28.21 -5.50 -6.69
C GLU A 17 -27.00 -4.67 -6.24
N ALA A 18 -26.64 -4.72 -4.95
CA ALA A 18 -25.44 -4.06 -4.43
C ALA A 18 -24.16 -4.62 -5.08
N THR A 19 -24.03 -5.94 -5.15
CA THR A 19 -22.88 -6.59 -5.81
C THR A 19 -22.81 -6.30 -7.31
N GLU A 20 -23.95 -6.20 -8.00
CA GLU A 20 -24.00 -5.79 -9.40
C GLU A 20 -23.49 -4.35 -9.60
N TYR A 21 -23.79 -3.44 -8.68
CA TYR A 21 -23.25 -2.08 -8.73
C TYR A 21 -21.75 -2.04 -8.46
N GLU A 22 -21.22 -2.85 -7.53
CA GLU A 22 -19.77 -3.01 -7.38
C GLU A 22 -19.13 -3.51 -8.67
N GLU A 23 -19.66 -4.56 -9.29
CA GLU A 23 -19.16 -5.05 -10.59
C GLU A 23 -19.23 -3.98 -11.70
N GLN A 24 -20.27 -3.12 -11.70
CA GLN A 24 -20.31 -1.99 -12.62
C GLN A 24 -19.22 -0.97 -12.33
N ALA A 25 -18.91 -0.71 -11.05
CA ALA A 25 -17.86 0.21 -10.64
C ALA A 25 -16.48 -0.27 -11.11
N GLU A 26 -16.20 -1.57 -10.98
CA GLU A 26 -14.95 -2.20 -11.43
C GLU A 26 -14.69 -2.02 -12.93
N ARG A 27 -15.73 -1.91 -13.75
CA ARG A 27 -15.58 -1.64 -15.21
C ARG A 27 -14.97 -0.27 -15.50
N TRP A 28 -15.12 0.68 -14.59
CA TRP A 28 -14.65 2.06 -14.76
C TRP A 28 -13.39 2.37 -13.95
N ILE A 29 -12.94 1.47 -13.08
CA ILE A 29 -11.88 1.71 -12.08
C ILE A 29 -10.59 2.29 -12.70
N LEU A 30 -10.23 1.83 -13.90
CA LEU A 30 -9.02 2.26 -14.60
C LEU A 30 -9.19 3.54 -15.44
N SER A 31 -10.41 4.04 -15.63
CA SER A 31 -10.73 5.08 -16.62
C SER A 31 -11.53 6.28 -16.10
N ASP A 32 -12.44 6.11 -15.16
CA ASP A 32 -13.32 7.17 -14.65
C ASP A 32 -13.64 6.97 -13.16
N ILE A 33 -12.81 7.57 -12.30
CA ILE A 33 -12.93 7.48 -10.84
C ILE A 33 -14.28 8.04 -10.35
N LYS A 34 -14.77 9.14 -10.91
CA LYS A 34 -16.06 9.71 -10.48
C LYS A 34 -17.21 8.75 -10.75
N LYS A 35 -17.17 8.07 -11.89
CA LYS A 35 -18.20 7.10 -12.25
C LYS A 35 -18.10 5.83 -11.41
N THR A 36 -16.89 5.36 -11.13
CA THR A 36 -16.65 4.27 -10.16
C THR A 36 -17.23 4.61 -8.79
N LEU A 37 -16.88 5.77 -8.22
CA LEU A 37 -17.40 6.22 -6.92
C LEU A 37 -18.93 6.36 -6.90
N ARG A 38 -19.54 6.80 -8.02
CA ARG A 38 -21.01 6.86 -8.13
C ARG A 38 -21.63 5.47 -8.02
N PHE A 39 -21.07 4.46 -8.67
CA PHE A 39 -21.58 3.09 -8.57
C PHE A 39 -21.37 2.49 -7.18
N TYR A 40 -20.23 2.76 -6.52
CA TYR A 40 -20.04 2.37 -5.12
C TYR A 40 -21.04 3.04 -4.17
N LEU A 41 -21.38 4.31 -4.38
CA LEU A 41 -22.46 4.96 -3.62
C LEU A 41 -23.82 4.27 -3.83
N GLN A 42 -24.13 3.82 -5.04
CA GLN A 42 -25.34 3.06 -5.31
C GLN A 42 -25.32 1.67 -4.65
N ALA A 43 -24.15 1.02 -4.58
CA ALA A 43 -23.97 -0.22 -3.85
C ALA A 43 -24.23 -0.03 -2.34
N LEU A 44 -23.70 1.03 -1.74
CA LEU A 44 -23.98 1.38 -0.33
C LEU A 44 -25.47 1.59 -0.06
N GLU A 45 -26.17 2.34 -0.91
CA GLU A 45 -27.62 2.53 -0.78
C GLU A 45 -28.38 1.18 -0.84
N CYS A 46 -27.92 0.23 -1.65
CA CYS A 46 -28.51 -1.10 -1.74
C CYS A 46 -28.21 -1.95 -0.50
N TYR A 47 -26.98 -1.90 0.04
CA TYR A 47 -26.64 -2.55 1.31
C TYR A 47 -27.48 -2.04 2.47
N GLU A 48 -27.67 -0.72 2.59
CA GLU A 48 -28.54 -0.12 3.61
C GLU A 48 -29.99 -0.63 3.49
N ARG A 49 -30.52 -0.74 2.28
CA ARG A 49 -31.86 -1.30 2.02
C ARG A 49 -31.92 -2.79 2.32
N ALA A 50 -30.88 -3.55 2.01
CA ALA A 50 -30.80 -4.98 2.31
C ALA A 50 -30.86 -5.26 3.82
N LEU A 51 -30.24 -4.41 4.64
CA LEU A 51 -30.30 -4.50 6.10
C LEU A 51 -31.67 -4.12 6.68
N GLN A 52 -32.45 -3.32 5.95
CA GLN A 52 -33.80 -2.90 6.34
C GLN A 52 -34.90 -3.81 5.78
N ALA A 53 -34.55 -4.75 4.90
CA ALA A 53 -35.49 -5.63 4.24
C ALA A 53 -36.15 -6.61 5.22
N PRO A 54 -37.42 -6.98 5.00
CA PRO A 54 -38.11 -7.98 5.83
C PRO A 54 -37.44 -9.35 5.72
N GLU A 55 -37.54 -10.15 6.78
CA GLU A 55 -37.07 -11.55 6.84
C GLU A 55 -35.55 -11.74 6.66
N GLY A 56 -34.74 -10.76 7.09
CA GLY A 56 -33.28 -10.87 7.05
C GLY A 56 -32.73 -12.04 7.89
N SER A 57 -31.70 -12.71 7.36
CA SER A 57 -30.98 -13.78 8.05
C SER A 57 -29.72 -13.27 8.74
N THR A 58 -29.20 -14.03 9.72
CA THR A 58 -27.93 -13.69 10.38
C THR A 58 -26.77 -13.70 9.38
N THR A 59 -26.63 -14.76 8.60
CA THR A 59 -25.57 -14.91 7.59
C THR A 59 -25.70 -13.87 6.48
N GLY A 60 -26.92 -13.58 5.99
CA GLY A 60 -27.15 -12.50 5.02
C GLY A 60 -26.75 -11.13 5.56
N SER A 61 -27.09 -10.84 6.82
CA SER A 61 -26.69 -9.59 7.48
C SER A 61 -25.17 -9.48 7.68
N TYR A 62 -24.48 -10.60 7.97
CA TYR A 62 -23.02 -10.66 7.99
C TYR A 62 -22.43 -10.35 6.62
N ASN A 63 -22.88 -11.04 5.57
CA ASN A 63 -22.39 -10.86 4.20
C ASN A 63 -22.54 -9.41 3.73
N ILE A 64 -23.69 -8.78 4.00
CA ILE A 64 -23.93 -7.38 3.68
C ILE A 64 -22.95 -6.47 4.41
N LEU A 65 -22.85 -6.59 5.74
CA LEU A 65 -22.00 -5.71 6.54
C LEU A 65 -20.51 -5.92 6.27
N TYR A 66 -20.11 -7.16 5.98
CA TYR A 66 -18.74 -7.46 5.59
C TYR A 66 -18.42 -6.83 4.23
N ASN A 67 -19.24 -7.04 3.19
CA ASN A 67 -18.98 -6.45 1.88
C ASN A 67 -19.02 -4.92 1.90
N GLU A 68 -19.97 -4.33 2.63
CA GLU A 68 -20.00 -2.88 2.85
C GLU A 68 -18.69 -2.40 3.50
N THR A 69 -18.20 -3.11 4.52
CA THR A 69 -16.95 -2.77 5.21
C THR A 69 -15.71 -2.94 4.32
N ARG A 70 -15.66 -4.04 3.55
CA ARG A 70 -14.61 -4.32 2.54
C ARG A 70 -14.57 -3.23 1.47
N LEU A 71 -15.74 -2.72 1.04
CA LEU A 71 -15.83 -1.64 0.07
C LEU A 71 -15.19 -0.34 0.59
N PHE A 72 -15.39 0.03 1.86
CA PHE A 72 -14.70 1.20 2.43
C PHE A 72 -13.19 1.01 2.45
N LEU A 73 -12.72 -0.20 2.82
CA LEU A 73 -11.29 -0.52 2.79
C LEU A 73 -10.73 -0.38 1.37
N GLN A 74 -11.44 -0.93 0.37
CA GLN A 74 -11.04 -0.84 -1.04
C GLN A 74 -10.94 0.61 -1.52
N VAL A 75 -11.96 1.45 -1.24
CA VAL A 75 -11.91 2.88 -1.58
C VAL A 75 -10.75 3.58 -0.89
N TYR A 76 -10.48 3.24 0.37
CA TYR A 76 -9.35 3.79 1.11
C TYR A 76 -8.01 3.42 0.47
N THR A 77 -7.76 2.13 0.22
CA THR A 77 -6.48 1.65 -0.33
C THR A 77 -6.26 2.07 -1.78
N GLU A 78 -7.30 2.10 -2.61
CA GLU A 78 -7.20 2.46 -4.02
C GLU A 78 -7.09 3.97 -4.24
N TYR A 79 -7.69 4.79 -3.38
CA TYR A 79 -7.82 6.22 -3.67
C TYR A 79 -7.34 7.17 -2.58
N VAL A 80 -7.52 6.84 -1.29
CA VAL A 80 -7.17 7.74 -0.18
C VAL A 80 -5.71 7.56 0.23
N ALA A 81 -5.25 6.31 0.28
CA ALA A 81 -3.90 5.91 0.62
C ALA A 81 -3.29 5.05 -0.49
N ASN A 82 -3.42 5.48 -1.75
CA ASN A 82 -2.83 4.78 -2.89
C ASN A 82 -1.30 4.75 -2.73
N ASN A 83 -0.68 3.58 -2.91
CA ASN A 83 0.74 3.34 -2.57
C ASN A 83 1.09 3.67 -1.10
N GLY A 84 0.13 3.72 -0.19
CA GLY A 84 0.33 4.00 1.24
C GLY A 84 0.35 5.48 1.62
N TYR A 85 0.57 6.40 0.67
CA TYR A 85 0.75 7.84 1.00
C TYR A 85 0.10 8.82 0.02
N ILE A 86 -0.48 8.38 -1.11
CA ILE A 86 -1.07 9.27 -2.11
C ILE A 86 -2.59 9.26 -2.03
N ASN A 87 -3.16 10.42 -1.70
CA ASN A 87 -4.59 10.66 -1.86
C ASN A 87 -4.90 11.19 -3.27
N VAL A 88 -5.30 10.31 -4.20
CA VAL A 88 -5.59 10.71 -5.59
C VAL A 88 -6.89 11.51 -5.70
N LEU A 89 -7.80 11.39 -4.73
CA LEU A 89 -9.08 12.09 -4.73
C LEU A 89 -8.92 13.61 -4.58
N GLN A 90 -7.81 14.07 -3.99
CA GLN A 90 -7.49 15.50 -3.89
C GLN A 90 -7.36 16.18 -5.27
N TYR A 91 -7.14 15.42 -6.34
CA TYR A 91 -7.01 15.93 -7.70
C TYR A 91 -8.32 15.88 -8.51
N ILE A 92 -9.42 15.45 -7.89
CA ILE A 92 -10.72 15.29 -8.52
C ILE A 92 -11.71 16.18 -7.79
N LYS A 93 -12.48 16.98 -8.54
CA LYS A 93 -13.58 17.76 -7.96
C LYS A 93 -14.72 16.83 -7.61
N LEU A 94 -15.02 16.58 -6.34
CA LEU A 94 -16.09 15.65 -5.93
C LEU A 94 -17.41 16.34 -5.54
N ASP A 95 -17.48 17.67 -5.63
CA ASP A 95 -18.62 18.50 -5.21
C ASP A 95 -19.96 18.13 -5.89
N ASP A 96 -19.90 17.47 -7.05
CA ASP A 96 -21.05 17.03 -7.84
C ASP A 96 -21.52 15.60 -7.52
N LEU A 97 -20.89 14.92 -6.55
CA LEU A 97 -21.27 13.59 -6.06
C LEU A 97 -21.92 13.69 -4.67
N PRO A 98 -23.26 13.73 -4.57
CA PRO A 98 -23.93 13.81 -3.28
C PRO A 98 -23.68 12.52 -2.48
N GLY A 99 -23.48 12.67 -1.16
CA GLY A 99 -23.26 11.54 -0.26
C GLY A 99 -21.84 10.97 -0.27
N ILE A 100 -20.89 11.58 -0.99
CA ILE A 100 -19.50 11.06 -1.09
C ILE A 100 -18.80 10.92 0.26
N SER A 101 -19.13 11.77 1.23
CA SER A 101 -18.63 11.69 2.62
C SER A 101 -19.03 10.41 3.34
N ASN A 102 -20.08 9.72 2.89
CA ASN A 102 -20.51 8.45 3.46
C ASN A 102 -19.67 7.26 2.92
N LEU A 103 -18.99 7.45 1.78
CA LEU A 103 -18.14 6.44 1.16
C LEU A 103 -16.67 6.60 1.55
N ILE A 104 -16.18 7.83 1.69
CA ILE A 104 -14.79 8.12 2.02
C ILE A 104 -14.65 8.17 3.54
N LEU A 105 -14.34 7.02 4.16
CA LEU A 105 -14.10 6.90 5.60
C LEU A 105 -12.60 6.94 5.91
N SER A 106 -12.28 7.41 7.12
CA SER A 106 -10.92 7.31 7.66
C SER A 106 -10.59 5.87 8.08
N LEU A 107 -9.32 5.51 8.12
CA LEU A 107 -8.90 4.16 8.52
C LEU A 107 -9.37 3.77 9.94
N PRO A 108 -9.32 4.64 10.97
CA PRO A 108 -9.89 4.33 12.28
C PRO A 108 -11.39 4.00 12.24
N GLU A 109 -12.18 4.70 11.42
CA GLU A 109 -13.62 4.41 11.26
C GLU A 109 -13.85 3.05 10.59
N ILE A 110 -13.03 2.70 9.58
CA ILE A 110 -13.07 1.39 8.91
C ILE A 110 -12.73 0.27 9.90
N VAL A 111 -11.68 0.45 10.72
CA VAL A 111 -11.29 -0.49 11.78
C VAL A 111 -12.43 -0.69 12.78
N GLN A 112 -13.09 0.39 13.20
CA GLN A 112 -14.23 0.30 14.12
C GLN A 112 -15.39 -0.49 13.50
N ARG A 113 -15.67 -0.34 12.21
CA ARG A 113 -16.68 -1.14 11.51
C ARG A 113 -16.32 -2.62 11.48
N PHE A 114 -15.08 -2.98 11.12
CA PHE A 114 -14.60 -4.37 11.19
C PHE A 114 -14.77 -4.95 12.60
N GLN A 115 -14.35 -4.21 13.64
CA GLN A 115 -14.51 -4.64 15.03
C GLN A 115 -15.98 -4.83 15.43
N ALA A 116 -16.88 -3.94 14.99
CA ALA A 116 -18.32 -4.07 15.25
C ALA A 116 -18.93 -5.30 14.56
N VAL A 117 -18.53 -5.60 13.32
CA VAL A 117 -18.97 -6.80 12.59
C VAL A 117 -18.47 -8.06 13.31
N GLN A 118 -17.18 -8.11 13.67
CA GLN A 118 -16.60 -9.24 14.39
C GLN A 118 -17.30 -9.50 15.72
N GLN A 119 -17.58 -8.44 16.50
CA GLN A 119 -18.28 -8.55 17.78
C GLN A 119 -19.70 -9.10 17.62
N ARG A 120 -20.40 -8.73 16.54
CA ARG A 120 -21.77 -9.15 16.27
C ARG A 120 -21.87 -10.56 15.69
N PHE A 121 -20.88 -11.01 14.91
CA PHE A 121 -20.94 -12.24 14.10
C PHE A 121 -19.75 -13.18 14.34
N GLN A 122 -19.32 -13.35 15.60
CA GLN A 122 -18.12 -14.13 15.97
C GLN A 122 -18.04 -15.55 15.37
N GLN A 123 -19.17 -16.18 15.06
CA GLN A 123 -19.23 -17.54 14.52
C GLN A 123 -19.31 -17.61 12.98
N GLU A 124 -19.64 -16.50 12.32
CA GLU A 124 -19.83 -16.42 10.86
C GLU A 124 -18.60 -15.84 10.15
N THR A 125 -17.66 -15.23 10.88
CA THR A 125 -16.50 -14.56 10.29
C THR A 125 -15.62 -15.52 9.49
N THR A 126 -15.28 -15.10 8.28
CA THR A 126 -14.49 -15.86 7.32
C THR A 126 -12.99 -15.54 7.43
N TRP A 127 -12.14 -16.31 6.73
CA TRP A 127 -10.69 -16.12 6.81
C TRP A 127 -10.26 -14.79 6.14
N ASP A 128 -10.91 -14.43 5.05
CA ASP A 128 -10.70 -13.21 4.27
C ASP A 128 -11.16 -11.98 5.06
N PHE A 129 -12.24 -12.09 5.84
CA PHE A 129 -12.62 -11.07 6.81
C PHE A 129 -11.49 -10.79 7.80
N HIS A 130 -10.93 -11.85 8.40
CA HIS A 130 -9.83 -11.72 9.36
C HIS A 130 -8.55 -11.18 8.70
N PHE A 131 -8.26 -11.58 7.46
CA PHE A 131 -7.12 -11.05 6.71
C PHE A 131 -7.28 -9.55 6.41
N ASN A 132 -8.45 -9.12 5.94
CA ASN A 132 -8.74 -7.70 5.70
C ASN A 132 -8.65 -6.87 6.99
N MET A 133 -9.05 -7.44 8.12
CA MET A 133 -8.91 -6.80 9.43
C MET A 133 -7.43 -6.70 9.88
N LEU A 134 -6.59 -7.71 9.60
CA LEU A 134 -5.14 -7.64 9.81
C LEU A 134 -4.50 -6.55 8.94
N THR A 135 -4.91 -6.44 7.67
CA THR A 135 -4.47 -5.36 6.78
C THR A 135 -4.83 -3.99 7.35
N CYS A 136 -6.05 -3.80 7.85
CA CYS A 136 -6.44 -2.53 8.48
C CYS A 136 -5.58 -2.19 9.71
N TYR A 137 -5.32 -3.18 10.57
CA TYR A 137 -4.47 -3.00 11.74
C TYR A 137 -3.02 -2.67 11.38
N LEU A 138 -2.45 -3.36 10.39
CA LEU A 138 -1.12 -3.06 9.88
C LEU A 138 -1.04 -1.65 9.31
N SER A 139 -1.97 -1.29 8.41
CA SER A 139 -1.98 0.05 7.80
C SER A 139 -2.18 1.16 8.84
N LEU A 140 -2.90 0.89 9.94
CA LEU A 140 -3.08 1.84 11.03
C LEU A 140 -1.79 2.01 11.84
N LEU A 141 -1.03 0.93 12.07
CA LEU A 141 0.31 0.99 12.68
C LEU A 141 1.31 1.74 11.79
N GLU A 142 1.31 1.48 10.47
CA GLU A 142 2.17 2.19 9.50
C GLU A 142 1.84 3.68 9.41
N SER A 143 0.62 4.06 9.76
CA SER A 143 0.13 5.45 9.73
C SER A 143 0.00 6.05 11.14
N ALA A 144 0.81 5.59 12.10
CA ALA A 144 0.70 6.00 13.50
C ALA A 144 0.77 7.52 13.67
N ASP A 145 1.67 8.19 12.95
CA ASP A 145 1.83 9.65 13.01
C ASP A 145 0.64 10.38 12.39
N THR A 146 0.19 9.95 11.21
CA THR A 146 -0.96 10.52 10.50
C THR A 146 -2.23 10.51 11.36
N TYR A 147 -2.44 9.43 12.10
CA TYR A 147 -3.61 9.28 12.98
C TYR A 147 -3.33 9.64 14.44
N ASN A 148 -2.14 10.15 14.76
CA ASN A 148 -1.71 10.55 16.10
C ASN A 148 -1.95 9.46 17.16
N LEU A 149 -1.63 8.21 16.84
CA LEU A 149 -1.81 7.09 17.77
C LEU A 149 -0.87 7.26 18.96
N VAL A 150 -1.40 7.14 20.18
CA VAL A 150 -0.54 7.17 21.36
C VAL A 150 0.03 5.77 21.66
N GLY A 151 1.08 5.70 22.47
CA GLY A 151 1.71 4.41 22.79
C GLY A 151 0.77 3.36 23.41
N GLU A 152 -0.31 3.78 24.08
CA GLU A 152 -1.36 2.84 24.54
C GLU A 152 -2.11 2.20 23.37
N ASP A 153 -2.49 3.00 22.37
CA ASP A 153 -3.21 2.54 21.17
C ASP A 153 -2.35 1.51 20.42
N ILE A 154 -1.06 1.79 20.25
CA ILE A 154 -0.11 0.90 19.57
C ILE A 154 -0.04 -0.44 20.30
N VAL A 155 0.15 -0.45 21.62
CA VAL A 155 0.21 -1.68 22.42
C VAL A 155 -1.08 -2.51 22.31
N GLN A 156 -2.24 -1.85 22.39
CA GLN A 156 -3.53 -2.54 22.26
C GLN A 156 -3.74 -3.10 20.85
N LEU A 157 -3.41 -2.33 19.83
CA LEU A 157 -3.55 -2.71 18.43
C LEU A 157 -2.63 -3.89 18.08
N THR A 158 -1.37 -3.85 18.52
CA THR A 158 -0.41 -4.96 18.40
C THR A 158 -0.97 -6.22 19.05
N THR A 159 -1.48 -6.14 20.28
CA THR A 159 -2.02 -7.32 20.97
C THR A 159 -3.17 -7.96 20.18
N LYS A 160 -4.13 -7.16 19.72
CA LYS A 160 -5.24 -7.62 18.88
C LYS A 160 -4.77 -8.22 17.55
N TYR A 161 -3.78 -7.60 16.92
CA TYR A 161 -3.18 -8.08 15.69
C TYR A 161 -2.61 -9.49 15.87
N LEU A 162 -1.77 -9.69 16.91
CA LEU A 162 -1.12 -10.98 17.15
C LEU A 162 -2.13 -12.10 17.45
N GLU A 163 -3.13 -11.82 18.29
CA GLU A 163 -4.20 -12.78 18.59
C GLU A 163 -4.95 -13.20 17.31
N LEU A 164 -5.27 -12.23 16.45
CA LEU A 164 -5.96 -12.46 15.20
C LEU A 164 -5.08 -13.24 14.20
N THR A 165 -3.79 -12.91 14.07
CA THR A 165 -2.87 -13.67 13.20
C THR A 165 -2.74 -15.11 13.64
N GLN A 166 -2.60 -15.39 14.94
CA GLN A 166 -2.50 -16.75 15.45
C GLN A 166 -3.75 -17.57 15.13
N SER A 167 -4.94 -16.99 15.35
CA SER A 167 -6.21 -17.64 15.01
C SER A 167 -6.36 -17.89 13.51
N LEU A 168 -5.96 -16.93 12.68
CA LEU A 168 -6.05 -17.03 11.22
C LEU A 168 -5.09 -18.09 10.67
N VAL A 169 -3.83 -18.10 11.10
CA VAL A 169 -2.84 -19.11 10.70
C VAL A 169 -3.33 -20.52 11.06
N GLN A 170 -3.84 -20.71 12.28
CA GLN A 170 -4.39 -22.01 12.69
C GLN A 170 -5.54 -22.43 11.76
N THR A 171 -6.50 -21.53 11.52
CA THR A 171 -7.66 -21.79 10.64
C THR A 171 -7.24 -22.15 9.22
N VAL A 172 -6.28 -21.43 8.65
CA VAL A 172 -5.78 -21.67 7.28
C VAL A 172 -5.00 -22.97 7.20
N MET A 173 -4.13 -23.26 8.17
CA MET A 173 -3.36 -24.50 8.22
C MET A 173 -4.27 -25.73 8.37
N GLU A 174 -5.30 -25.67 9.21
CA GLU A 174 -6.29 -26.74 9.37
C GLU A 174 -7.05 -27.00 8.06
N LYS A 175 -7.49 -25.93 7.36
CA LYS A 175 -8.14 -26.05 6.05
C LYS A 175 -7.24 -26.68 5.00
N LEU A 176 -5.98 -26.27 4.92
CA LEU A 176 -5.02 -26.83 3.95
C LEU A 176 -4.68 -28.30 4.24
N GLN A 177 -4.52 -28.67 5.52
CA GLN A 177 -4.32 -30.06 5.92
C GLN A 177 -5.52 -30.93 5.56
N PHE A 178 -6.75 -30.45 5.80
CA PHE A 178 -7.96 -31.16 5.41
C PHE A 178 -8.03 -31.38 3.90
N THR A 179 -7.70 -30.36 3.09
CA THR A 179 -7.63 -30.47 1.63
C THR A 179 -6.58 -31.49 1.18
N SER A 180 -5.43 -31.55 1.85
CA SER A 180 -4.37 -32.53 1.55
C SER A 180 -4.69 -33.96 1.99
N ALA A 181 -5.58 -34.12 2.97
CA ALA A 181 -5.96 -35.42 3.56
C ALA A 181 -7.15 -36.07 2.84
N GLN A 182 -7.83 -35.37 1.93
CA GLN A 182 -8.79 -36.01 1.04
C GLN A 182 -8.01 -36.96 0.11
N PRO A 183 -8.21 -38.29 0.20
CA PRO A 183 -7.54 -39.20 -0.71
C PRO A 183 -7.99 -38.87 -2.13
N ASN A 184 -7.03 -38.79 -3.05
CA ASN A 184 -7.28 -38.86 -4.49
C ASN A 184 -8.27 -40.01 -4.75
N GLY A 185 -9.55 -39.70 -4.86
CA GLY A 185 -10.49 -40.52 -5.59
C GLY A 185 -10.03 -40.43 -7.03
N ASP A 186 -9.36 -41.47 -7.49
CA ASP A 186 -9.01 -41.70 -8.89
C ASP A 186 -10.27 -41.51 -9.77
N GLN A 187 -10.42 -40.29 -10.26
CA GLN A 187 -11.08 -39.90 -11.49
C GLN A 187 -10.69 -38.45 -11.76
N LEU A 188 -9.57 -38.27 -12.47
CA LEU A 188 -9.47 -37.15 -13.41
C LEU A 188 -10.82 -37.06 -14.14
N PRO A 189 -11.53 -35.92 -14.14
CA PRO A 189 -12.48 -35.67 -15.20
C PRO A 189 -11.64 -35.77 -16.47
N GLY A 190 -11.86 -36.84 -17.24
CA GLY A 190 -11.30 -36.92 -18.58
C GLY A 190 -11.62 -35.61 -19.31
N PRO A 191 -10.75 -35.15 -20.23
CA PRO A 191 -11.03 -33.95 -21.00
C PRO A 191 -12.44 -34.07 -21.55
N ALA A 192 -13.34 -33.21 -21.07
CA ALA A 192 -14.65 -33.08 -21.67
C ALA A 192 -14.44 -32.99 -23.19
N PRO A 193 -15.18 -33.74 -24.00
CA PRO A 193 -15.05 -33.62 -25.45
C PRO A 193 -15.20 -32.13 -25.77
N ARG A 194 -14.13 -31.54 -26.32
CA ARG A 194 -14.20 -30.20 -26.90
C ARG A 194 -15.33 -30.27 -27.92
N GLU A 195 -16.49 -29.71 -27.58
CA GLU A 195 -17.44 -29.33 -28.61
C GLU A 195 -16.68 -28.42 -29.57
N GLU A 196 -16.53 -28.91 -30.79
CA GLU A 196 -15.92 -28.16 -31.87
C GLU A 196 -16.73 -26.88 -32.03
N VAL A 197 -16.18 -25.77 -31.55
CA VAL A 197 -16.70 -24.43 -31.81
C VAL A 197 -16.78 -24.28 -33.34
N PRO A 198 -17.98 -24.15 -33.94
CA PRO A 198 -18.08 -23.94 -35.37
C PRO A 198 -17.40 -22.61 -35.74
N PRO A 199 -16.79 -22.51 -36.93
CA PRO A 199 -15.97 -21.36 -37.30
C PRO A 199 -16.79 -20.06 -37.31
N ASN A 200 -16.41 -19.15 -36.40
CA ASN A 200 -16.87 -17.77 -36.29
C ASN A 200 -16.77 -17.05 -37.64
N LYS A 201 -17.90 -16.70 -38.26
CA LYS A 201 -17.97 -15.64 -39.26
C LYS A 201 -18.08 -14.30 -38.54
N ARG A 202 -16.96 -13.57 -38.49
CA ARG A 202 -16.92 -12.19 -37.99
C ARG A 202 -17.63 -11.27 -38.98
N ASP A 203 -18.72 -10.64 -38.56
CA ASP A 203 -19.35 -9.53 -39.29
C ASP A 203 -19.24 -8.18 -38.55
N GLY A 204 -18.17 -7.97 -37.79
CA GLY A 204 -17.69 -6.62 -37.45
C GLY A 204 -18.66 -5.69 -36.70
N SER A 205 -19.72 -6.19 -36.07
CA SER A 205 -20.70 -5.39 -35.32
C SER A 205 -20.62 -5.52 -33.79
N GLY A 206 -19.76 -6.40 -33.27
CA GLY A 206 -19.39 -6.39 -31.84
C GLY A 206 -20.52 -6.72 -30.85
N VAL A 207 -21.53 -7.49 -31.25
CA VAL A 207 -22.58 -8.01 -30.36
C VAL A 207 -22.82 -9.49 -30.66
N VAL A 208 -22.72 -10.35 -29.65
CA VAL A 208 -23.06 -11.78 -29.75
C VAL A 208 -24.56 -11.92 -29.53
N THR A 209 -25.32 -12.24 -30.57
CA THR A 209 -26.71 -12.70 -30.45
C THR A 209 -26.71 -14.22 -30.50
N HIS A 210 -26.99 -14.85 -29.35
CA HIS A 210 -27.40 -16.26 -29.34
C HIS A 210 -28.90 -16.30 -29.56
N ASP A 211 -29.31 -16.57 -30.80
CA ASP A 211 -30.64 -17.08 -31.11
C ASP A 211 -30.59 -18.60 -30.92
N ASN A 212 -31.35 -19.13 -29.96
CA ASN A 212 -31.94 -20.45 -30.02
C ASN A 212 -33.07 -20.50 -28.98
N ASP A 213 -34.29 -20.46 -29.51
CA ASP A 213 -35.50 -20.95 -28.87
C ASP A 213 -35.34 -22.46 -28.61
N ASP A 214 -35.56 -22.91 -27.37
CA ASP A 214 -36.33 -24.12 -27.08
C ASP A 214 -36.65 -24.19 -25.58
N ASP A 215 -37.94 -24.32 -25.30
CA ASP A 215 -38.57 -24.56 -24.00
C ASP A 215 -38.14 -25.94 -23.44
N ASP A 216 -37.72 -26.01 -22.17
CA ASP A 216 -38.41 -26.77 -21.12
C ASP A 216 -37.62 -26.84 -19.80
N ALA A 217 -38.41 -26.90 -18.73
CA ALA A 217 -38.11 -27.09 -17.32
C ALA A 217 -36.79 -27.79 -16.94
N ASP A 218 -36.02 -27.16 -16.04
CA ASP A 218 -35.81 -27.74 -14.71
C ASP A 218 -35.32 -26.68 -13.71
N ALA A 219 -36.07 -26.55 -12.63
CA ALA A 219 -35.79 -25.73 -11.48
C ALA A 219 -35.08 -26.58 -10.43
N ASP A 220 -33.76 -26.68 -10.49
CA ASP A 220 -32.94 -27.13 -9.36
C ASP A 220 -31.47 -26.74 -9.56
N GLY A 221 -30.80 -26.32 -8.48
CA GLY A 221 -29.34 -26.29 -8.45
C GLY A 221 -28.62 -25.07 -9.02
N SER A 222 -29.12 -23.85 -8.80
CA SER A 222 -28.25 -22.66 -8.84
C SER A 222 -27.36 -22.66 -7.58
N GLN A 223 -26.36 -23.54 -7.52
CA GLN A 223 -25.20 -23.39 -6.64
C GLN A 223 -24.46 -22.12 -7.06
N ARG A 224 -24.93 -20.97 -6.55
CA ARG A 224 -24.21 -19.70 -6.62
C ARG A 224 -23.19 -19.73 -5.50
N VAL A 225 -21.97 -20.03 -5.90
CA VAL A 225 -20.78 -20.06 -5.05
C VAL A 225 -20.59 -18.68 -4.43
N GLU A 226 -20.69 -18.61 -3.11
CA GLU A 226 -20.15 -17.52 -2.31
C GLU A 226 -18.69 -17.29 -2.75
N VAL A 227 -18.34 -16.08 -3.17
CA VAL A 227 -16.96 -15.69 -3.46
C VAL A 227 -16.23 -15.46 -2.14
N ALA A 228 -16.18 -16.48 -1.28
CA ALA A 228 -15.10 -16.60 -0.32
C ALA A 228 -13.95 -17.21 -1.10
N ASP A 229 -12.88 -16.44 -1.31
CA ASP A 229 -11.69 -16.95 -1.98
C ASP A 229 -11.26 -18.27 -1.32
N GLN A 230 -11.01 -19.28 -2.15
CA GLN A 230 -10.62 -20.58 -1.64
C GLN A 230 -9.26 -20.47 -0.96
N VAL A 231 -9.17 -20.93 0.28
CA VAL A 231 -7.89 -20.98 1.00
C VAL A 231 -6.92 -21.84 0.20
N ASN A 232 -5.80 -21.25 -0.19
CA ASN A 232 -4.75 -21.90 -0.95
C ASN A 232 -3.40 -21.70 -0.23
N TYR A 233 -2.32 -22.26 -0.78
CA TYR A 233 -0.99 -22.10 -0.15
C TYR A 233 -0.43 -20.69 -0.28
N GLU A 234 -0.90 -19.89 -1.26
CA GLU A 234 -0.53 -18.48 -1.42
C GLU A 234 -1.13 -17.62 -0.29
N THR A 235 -2.30 -18.00 0.24
CA THR A 235 -2.88 -17.38 1.44
C THR A 235 -1.91 -17.40 2.64
N ILE A 236 -1.12 -18.47 2.81
CA ILE A 236 -0.08 -18.51 3.85
C ILE A 236 1.03 -17.49 3.55
N ALA A 237 1.45 -17.37 2.29
CA ALA A 237 2.48 -16.42 1.89
C ALA A 237 2.04 -14.97 2.15
N GLU A 238 0.77 -14.64 1.89
CA GLU A 238 0.16 -13.35 2.19
C GLU A 238 0.13 -13.07 3.70
N ILE A 239 -0.31 -14.03 4.50
CA ILE A 239 -0.33 -13.91 5.97
C ILE A 239 1.09 -13.73 6.53
N LEU A 240 2.07 -14.50 6.03
CA LEU A 240 3.47 -14.36 6.43
C LEU A 240 4.02 -12.99 6.04
N THR A 241 3.75 -12.52 4.83
CA THR A 241 4.19 -11.20 4.36
C THR A 241 3.61 -10.09 5.23
N ASN A 242 2.31 -10.13 5.50
CA ASN A 242 1.63 -9.18 6.38
C ASN A 242 2.23 -9.22 7.80
N GLY A 243 2.46 -10.42 8.35
CA GLY A 243 3.05 -10.62 9.68
C GLY A 243 4.48 -10.09 9.79
N PHE A 244 5.33 -10.40 8.82
CA PHE A 244 6.72 -9.91 8.80
C PHE A 244 6.78 -8.39 8.64
N LYS A 245 5.89 -7.80 7.82
CA LYS A 245 5.76 -6.36 7.69
C LYS A 245 5.30 -5.71 9.00
N CYS A 246 4.37 -6.33 9.73
CA CYS A 246 3.96 -5.87 11.06
C CYS A 246 5.14 -5.86 12.05
N VAL A 247 5.95 -6.93 12.09
CA VAL A 247 7.18 -6.93 12.91
C VAL A 247 8.12 -5.80 12.50
N GLN A 248 8.31 -5.59 11.20
CA GLN A 248 9.15 -4.49 10.69
C GLN A 248 8.63 -3.15 11.22
N THR A 249 7.35 -2.84 11.02
CA THR A 249 6.72 -1.60 11.48
C THR A 249 6.88 -1.40 12.99
N LEU A 250 6.68 -2.43 13.80
CA LEU A 250 6.85 -2.33 15.26
C LEU A 250 8.29 -2.04 15.66
N VAL A 251 9.26 -2.66 14.98
CA VAL A 251 10.69 -2.39 15.22
C VAL A 251 11.04 -0.97 14.78
N GLU A 252 10.52 -0.49 13.64
CA GLU A 252 10.69 0.88 13.16
C GLU A 252 10.15 1.89 14.18
N ILE A 253 8.92 1.72 14.68
CA ILE A 253 8.31 2.57 15.72
C ILE A 253 9.17 2.55 17.00
N CYS A 254 9.67 1.39 17.43
CA CYS A 254 10.53 1.29 18.61
C CYS A 254 11.86 2.02 18.43
N VAL A 255 12.48 1.88 17.25
CA VAL A 255 13.73 2.58 16.90
C VAL A 255 13.51 4.09 16.88
N ASP A 256 12.46 4.55 16.20
CA ASP A 256 12.14 5.97 16.10
C ASP A 256 11.79 6.55 17.49
N SER A 257 11.03 5.85 18.32
CA SER A 257 10.76 6.30 19.69
C SER A 257 12.00 6.34 20.60
N ARG A 258 13.02 5.52 20.34
CA ARG A 258 14.27 5.50 21.12
C ARG A 258 15.23 6.63 20.72
N HIS A 259 15.23 7.00 19.44
CA HIS A 259 16.29 7.81 18.85
C HIS A 259 15.78 9.11 18.19
N GLY A 260 14.53 9.14 17.76
CA GLY A 260 13.81 10.27 17.18
C GLY A 260 12.76 10.85 18.13
N GLU A 261 11.52 11.05 17.65
CA GLU A 261 10.44 11.64 18.46
C GLU A 261 9.85 10.60 19.44
N SER A 262 9.82 10.94 20.73
CA SER A 262 9.42 10.00 21.79
C SER A 262 7.90 9.75 21.82
N LEU A 263 7.39 8.92 20.92
CA LEU A 263 6.00 8.44 20.89
C LEU A 263 5.72 7.43 22.01
N LEU A 264 6.70 6.55 22.28
CA LEU A 264 6.61 5.47 23.26
C LEU A 264 7.45 5.75 24.51
N ASN A 265 6.94 5.35 25.68
CA ASN A 265 7.74 5.35 26.90
C ASN A 265 8.63 4.07 26.99
N PRO A 266 9.66 4.06 27.85
CA PRO A 266 10.59 2.92 27.93
C PRO A 266 9.94 1.56 28.25
N VAL A 267 8.84 1.55 29.00
CA VAL A 267 8.12 0.30 29.33
C VAL A 267 7.40 -0.24 28.09
N GLN A 268 6.74 0.64 27.34
CA GLN A 268 6.08 0.29 26.08
C GLN A 268 7.08 -0.22 25.04
N ILE A 269 8.23 0.46 24.90
CA ILE A 269 9.29 0.04 23.98
C ILE A 269 9.77 -1.38 24.33
N ASN A 270 10.12 -1.63 25.60
CA ASN A 270 10.59 -2.96 26.02
C ASN A 270 9.53 -4.06 25.82
N PHE A 271 8.25 -3.73 26.05
CA PHE A 271 7.14 -4.66 25.78
C PHE A 271 7.01 -4.97 24.29
N LEU A 272 7.04 -3.94 23.45
CA LEU A 272 6.88 -4.08 22.00
C LEU A 272 8.08 -4.80 21.37
N GLU A 273 9.29 -4.58 21.86
CA GLU A 273 10.47 -5.34 21.40
C GLU A 273 10.39 -6.82 21.77
N ASP A 274 10.01 -7.16 23.01
CA ASP A 274 9.84 -8.55 23.45
C ASP A 274 8.76 -9.26 22.65
N ILE A 275 7.60 -8.62 22.47
CA ILE A 275 6.49 -9.22 21.71
C ILE A 275 6.83 -9.36 20.22
N SER A 276 7.50 -8.36 19.62
CA SER A 276 7.93 -8.40 18.22
C SER A 276 8.98 -9.48 18.00
N SER A 277 9.94 -9.65 18.93
CA SER A 277 10.93 -10.72 18.84
C SER A 277 10.31 -12.10 18.93
N ARG A 278 9.33 -12.31 19.82
CA ARG A 278 8.62 -13.60 19.91
C ARG A 278 7.80 -13.87 18.65
N PHE A 279 7.10 -12.86 18.14
CA PHE A 279 6.29 -12.99 16.95
C PHE A 279 7.14 -13.26 15.70
N TRP A 280 8.28 -12.58 15.56
CA TRP A 280 9.29 -12.86 14.54
C TRP A 280 9.71 -14.34 14.52
N HIS A 281 10.00 -14.92 15.70
CA HIS A 281 10.36 -16.33 15.80
C HIS A 281 9.20 -17.25 15.38
N GLN A 282 7.96 -16.96 15.82
CA GLN A 282 6.78 -17.71 15.39
C GLN A 282 6.60 -17.70 13.86
N LEU A 283 6.72 -16.52 13.23
CA LEU A 283 6.63 -16.38 11.77
C LEU A 283 7.75 -17.13 11.05
N THR A 284 8.97 -17.09 11.59
CA THR A 284 10.12 -17.82 11.06
C THR A 284 9.92 -19.33 11.14
N ASP A 285 9.34 -19.84 12.22
CA ASP A 285 9.03 -21.26 12.39
C ASP A 285 7.95 -21.71 11.39
N ILE A 286 6.90 -20.91 11.21
CA ILE A 286 5.85 -21.16 10.21
C ILE A 286 6.46 -21.16 8.81
N ARG A 287 7.24 -20.13 8.48
CA ARG A 287 7.96 -20.02 7.20
C ARG A 287 8.82 -21.25 6.91
N THR A 288 9.59 -21.71 7.91
CA THR A 288 10.43 -22.90 7.79
C THR A 288 9.58 -24.15 7.55
N SER A 289 8.42 -24.24 8.19
CA SER A 289 7.49 -25.36 8.01
C SER A 289 6.87 -25.41 6.61
N VAL A 290 6.73 -24.27 5.92
CA VAL A 290 6.13 -24.17 4.57
C VAL A 290 7.17 -24.03 3.46
N SER A 291 8.47 -24.07 3.78
CA SER A 291 9.55 -23.78 2.80
C SER A 291 9.59 -24.76 1.63
N SER A 292 9.12 -25.98 1.82
CA SER A 292 9.05 -27.00 0.76
C SER A 292 7.98 -26.74 -0.29
N LEU A 293 7.06 -25.80 -0.04
CA LEU A 293 5.93 -25.51 -0.93
C LEU A 293 6.29 -24.59 -2.11
N GLY A 294 7.52 -24.06 -2.15
CA GLY A 294 7.98 -23.20 -3.25
C GLY A 294 7.25 -21.84 -3.33
N LEU A 295 6.73 -21.36 -2.19
CA LEU A 295 6.05 -20.07 -2.09
C LEU A 295 7.01 -18.91 -2.36
N ASP A 296 6.53 -17.88 -3.04
CA ASP A 296 7.25 -16.61 -3.12
C ASP A 296 7.11 -15.86 -1.79
N LEU A 297 8.23 -15.69 -1.11
CA LEU A 297 8.33 -14.98 0.17
C LEU A 297 9.30 -13.80 0.07
N SER A 298 9.53 -13.28 -1.14
CA SER A 298 10.45 -12.17 -1.39
C SER A 298 10.17 -10.94 -0.52
N GLN A 299 8.90 -10.55 -0.37
CA GLN A 299 8.50 -9.41 0.47
C GLN A 299 8.72 -9.66 1.97
N ALA A 300 8.44 -10.87 2.44
CA ALA A 300 8.75 -11.30 3.80
C ALA A 300 10.28 -11.30 4.06
N ASP A 301 11.08 -11.74 3.08
CA ASP A 301 12.55 -11.72 3.13
C ASP A 301 13.11 -10.31 3.18
N ILE A 302 12.56 -9.38 2.39
CA ILE A 302 12.91 -7.97 2.44
C ILE A 302 12.61 -7.38 3.82
N SER A 303 11.43 -7.66 4.38
CA SER A 303 11.06 -7.20 5.73
C SER A 303 12.05 -7.73 6.78
N GLY A 304 12.45 -8.99 6.65
CA GLY A 304 13.48 -9.60 7.50
C GLY A 304 14.85 -8.93 7.42
N MET A 305 15.28 -8.59 6.20
CA MET A 305 16.52 -7.84 5.99
C MET A 305 16.48 -6.47 6.66
N VAL A 306 15.35 -5.75 6.57
CA VAL A 306 15.17 -4.46 7.26
C VAL A 306 15.23 -4.63 8.78
N ILE A 307 14.51 -5.61 9.34
CA ILE A 307 14.51 -5.89 10.78
C ILE A 307 15.91 -6.18 11.30
N ASP A 308 16.68 -7.00 10.60
CA ASP A 308 18.05 -7.32 11.00
C ASP A 308 18.99 -6.10 10.89
N ALA A 309 18.80 -5.23 9.90
CA ALA A 309 19.54 -3.98 9.80
C ALA A 309 19.21 -3.02 10.95
N LEU A 310 17.94 -2.89 11.34
CA LEU A 310 17.51 -2.02 12.45
C LEU A 310 18.12 -2.46 13.79
N LYS A 311 18.30 -3.76 14.02
CA LYS A 311 18.99 -4.28 15.22
C LYS A 311 20.46 -3.84 15.30
N LEU A 312 21.09 -3.48 14.17
CA LEU A 312 22.49 -3.05 14.11
C LEU A 312 22.70 -1.57 14.40
N ILE A 313 21.64 -0.77 14.57
CA ILE A 313 21.77 0.67 14.87
C ILE A 313 22.62 0.89 16.13
N ASN A 314 22.38 0.10 17.18
CA ASN A 314 23.15 0.16 18.44
C ASN A 314 24.60 -0.32 18.28
N ALA A 315 24.92 -1.10 17.25
CA ALA A 315 26.29 -1.50 16.94
C ALA A 315 27.08 -0.40 16.20
N GLY A 316 26.39 0.64 15.74
CA GLY A 316 26.96 1.82 15.09
C GLY A 316 26.99 1.76 13.56
N VAL A 317 27.18 2.93 12.94
CA VAL A 317 27.16 3.14 11.48
C VAL A 317 28.05 2.16 10.69
N PRO A 318 29.29 1.83 11.10
CA PRO A 318 30.12 0.91 10.33
C PRO A 318 29.53 -0.49 10.20
N ALA A 319 28.88 -1.01 11.25
CA ALA A 319 28.24 -2.32 11.23
C ALA A 319 27.04 -2.34 10.28
N LEU A 320 26.22 -1.28 10.33
CA LEU A 320 25.09 -1.10 9.43
C LEU A 320 25.52 -0.97 7.96
N GLU A 321 26.55 -0.16 7.67
CA GLU A 321 27.10 -0.03 6.31
C GLU A 321 27.61 -1.37 5.78
N GLN A 322 28.37 -2.12 6.59
CA GLN A 322 28.86 -3.43 6.21
C GLN A 322 27.72 -4.40 5.89
N TYR A 323 26.66 -4.41 6.71
CA TYR A 323 25.48 -5.24 6.48
C TYR A 323 24.78 -4.87 5.16
N ILE A 324 24.42 -3.60 4.96
CA ILE A 324 23.72 -3.12 3.76
C ILE A 324 24.51 -3.42 2.48
N LEU A 325 25.83 -3.31 2.53
CA LEU A 325 26.70 -3.63 1.39
C LEU A 325 26.84 -5.14 1.14
N SER A 326 26.60 -5.98 2.14
CA SER A 326 26.68 -7.44 2.04
C SER A 326 25.42 -8.10 1.48
N VAL A 327 24.26 -7.43 1.55
CA VAL A 327 22.98 -7.97 1.07
C VAL A 327 23.04 -8.22 -0.44
N SER A 328 22.72 -9.46 -0.83
CA SER A 328 22.66 -9.92 -2.22
C SER A 328 21.57 -10.99 -2.37
N PRO A 329 20.79 -11.01 -3.47
CA PRO A 329 20.86 -10.10 -4.62
C PRO A 329 20.30 -8.70 -4.33
N ARG A 330 20.85 -7.68 -5.01
CA ARG A 330 20.36 -6.29 -4.92
C ARG A 330 19.33 -6.02 -6.00
N THR A 331 18.15 -6.62 -5.86
CA THR A 331 16.99 -6.35 -6.71
C THR A 331 16.47 -4.92 -6.49
N SER A 332 15.63 -4.42 -7.41
CA SER A 332 15.01 -3.09 -7.28
C SER A 332 14.25 -2.92 -5.96
N GLU A 333 13.51 -3.95 -5.53
CA GLU A 333 12.72 -3.92 -4.29
C GLU A 333 13.59 -3.89 -3.04
N VAL A 334 14.67 -4.69 -3.01
CA VAL A 334 15.67 -4.66 -1.93
C VAL A 334 16.32 -3.29 -1.85
N LEU A 335 16.63 -2.67 -2.98
CA LEU A 335 17.23 -1.34 -3.02
C LEU A 335 16.27 -0.25 -2.52
N LEU A 336 14.99 -0.30 -2.88
CA LEU A 336 13.97 0.62 -2.35
C LEU A 336 13.83 0.46 -0.83
N ALA A 337 13.73 -0.76 -0.32
CA ALA A 337 13.68 -1.00 1.13
C ALA A 337 14.95 -0.50 1.86
N GLN A 338 16.13 -0.57 1.22
CA GLN A 338 17.36 0.01 1.76
C GLN A 338 17.35 1.55 1.76
N VAL A 339 16.68 2.19 0.80
CA VAL A 339 16.46 3.64 0.78
C VAL A 339 15.61 4.04 1.97
N ASP A 340 14.45 3.41 2.15
CA ASP A 340 13.51 3.70 3.24
C ASP A 340 14.17 3.50 4.62
N LEU A 341 14.86 2.37 4.80
CA LEU A 341 15.64 2.07 6.01
C LEU A 341 16.68 3.16 6.30
N LEU A 342 17.46 3.58 5.29
CA LEU A 342 18.50 4.58 5.50
C LEU A 342 17.90 5.95 5.80
N GLN A 343 16.80 6.33 5.16
CA GLN A 343 16.07 7.56 5.46
C GLN A 343 15.56 7.57 6.91
N LEU A 344 14.94 6.48 7.37
CA LEU A 344 14.50 6.31 8.75
C LEU A 344 15.68 6.46 9.72
N VAL A 345 16.76 5.70 9.52
CA VAL A 345 17.94 5.74 10.42
C VAL A 345 18.59 7.12 10.44
N ILE A 346 18.65 7.83 9.30
CA ILE A 346 19.16 9.22 9.24
C ILE A 346 18.24 10.16 10.02
N GLY A 347 16.93 9.98 9.95
CA GLY A 347 15.94 10.77 10.70
C GLY A 347 16.04 10.55 12.21
N CYS A 348 16.34 9.32 12.64
CA CYS A 348 16.59 8.96 14.04
C CYS A 348 17.91 9.50 14.60
N LEU A 349 18.85 10.00 13.78
CA LEU A 349 20.08 10.57 14.30
C LEU A 349 19.85 12.03 14.71
N ASP A 350 19.86 12.26 16.02
CA ASP A 350 19.89 13.60 16.59
C ASP A 350 20.97 14.47 15.94
N SER A 351 20.69 15.77 15.83
CA SER A 351 21.67 16.82 15.51
C SER A 351 22.67 16.98 16.65
N THR A 352 23.44 15.93 16.92
CA THR A 352 24.56 15.95 17.86
C THR A 352 25.66 16.86 17.33
N ALA A 353 26.55 17.30 18.22
CA ALA A 353 27.70 18.13 17.84
C ALA A 353 28.64 17.43 16.83
N ASP A 354 28.56 16.10 16.69
CA ASP A 354 29.32 15.33 15.71
C ASP A 354 28.41 14.87 14.56
N ALA A 355 28.48 15.59 13.44
CA ALA A 355 27.72 15.26 12.24
C ALA A 355 28.34 14.14 11.39
N THR A 356 29.45 13.53 11.83
CA THR A 356 30.16 12.48 11.09
C THR A 356 29.31 11.23 10.80
N PRO A 357 28.56 10.68 11.78
CA PRO A 357 27.70 9.50 11.53
C PRO A 357 26.61 9.79 10.49
N GLN A 358 25.94 10.94 10.63
CA GLN A 358 24.88 11.36 9.72
C GLN A 358 25.43 11.58 8.30
N TRP A 359 26.59 12.23 8.15
CA TRP A 359 27.26 12.40 6.87
C TRP A 359 27.61 11.07 6.20
N SER A 360 28.11 10.11 6.97
CA SER A 360 28.45 8.77 6.48
C SER A 360 27.23 8.04 5.95
N LEU A 361 26.11 8.07 6.68
CA LEU A 361 24.85 7.48 6.24
C LEU A 361 24.25 8.19 5.03
N CYS A 362 24.24 9.52 4.97
CA CYS A 362 23.81 10.25 3.76
C CYS A 362 24.67 9.90 2.54
N THR A 363 25.96 9.64 2.74
CA THR A 363 26.87 9.19 1.69
C THR A 363 26.54 7.76 1.24
N LEU A 364 26.23 6.86 2.18
CA LEU A 364 25.76 5.51 1.88
C LEU A 364 24.42 5.54 1.13
N LEU A 365 23.45 6.33 1.61
CA LEU A 365 22.16 6.55 0.96
C LEU A 365 22.34 7.06 -0.48
N ASN A 366 23.26 8.00 -0.72
CA ASN A 366 23.56 8.45 -2.09
C ASN A 366 24.05 7.31 -2.99
N LYS A 367 24.91 6.40 -2.49
CA LYS A 367 25.36 5.23 -3.26
C LYS A 367 24.19 4.29 -3.60
N VAL A 368 23.30 4.04 -2.63
CA VAL A 368 22.11 3.20 -2.83
C VAL A 368 21.16 3.86 -3.83
N LEU A 369 20.87 5.16 -3.70
CA LEU A 369 20.02 5.92 -4.63
C LEU A 369 20.60 5.97 -6.05
N GLU A 370 21.92 6.12 -6.20
CA GLU A 370 22.60 6.05 -7.50
C GLU A 370 22.41 4.69 -8.17
N GLU A 371 22.57 3.60 -7.42
CA GLU A 371 22.35 2.24 -7.90
C GLU A 371 20.88 2.02 -8.29
N THR A 372 19.96 2.40 -7.41
CA THR A 372 18.51 2.29 -7.61
C THR A 372 18.08 3.04 -8.86
N ARG A 373 18.51 4.30 -9.00
CA ARG A 373 18.26 5.12 -10.18
C ARG A 373 18.79 4.48 -11.46
N ARG A 374 19.99 3.88 -11.42
CA ARG A 374 20.57 3.17 -12.57
C ARG A 374 19.71 1.97 -12.96
N GLN A 375 19.28 1.16 -11.99
CA GLN A 375 18.41 0.00 -12.25
C GLN A 375 17.05 0.43 -12.81
N PHE A 376 16.38 1.41 -12.22
CA PHE A 376 15.10 1.91 -12.70
C PHE A 376 15.21 2.63 -14.06
N THR A 377 16.31 3.33 -14.33
CA THR A 377 16.56 3.91 -15.67
C THR A 377 16.70 2.81 -16.72
N HIS A 378 17.43 1.74 -16.41
CA HIS A 378 17.56 0.59 -17.30
C HIS A 378 16.23 -0.13 -17.48
N LEU A 379 15.50 -0.40 -16.40
CA LEU A 379 14.18 -1.03 -16.41
C LEU A 379 13.19 -0.21 -17.24
N ARG A 380 13.17 1.12 -17.07
CA ARG A 380 12.34 2.03 -17.86
C ARG A 380 12.68 1.95 -19.34
N SER A 381 13.96 1.92 -19.69
CA SER A 381 14.38 1.78 -21.09
C SER A 381 13.92 0.46 -21.71
N LYS A 382 13.95 -0.62 -20.93
CA LYS A 382 13.48 -1.95 -21.34
C LYS A 382 11.96 -2.00 -21.52
N VAL A 383 11.21 -1.49 -20.53
CA VAL A 383 9.74 -1.46 -20.54
C VAL A 383 9.22 -0.49 -21.60
N SER A 384 9.90 0.62 -21.85
CA SER A 384 9.51 1.56 -22.91
C SER A 384 9.58 0.95 -24.31
N LEU A 385 10.37 -0.11 -24.52
CA LEU A 385 10.47 -0.81 -25.80
C LEU A 385 9.36 -1.86 -25.98
N ASN A 386 8.85 -2.42 -24.87
CA ASN A 386 7.79 -3.41 -24.84
C ASN A 386 6.84 -3.10 -23.66
N PRO A 387 6.00 -2.06 -23.78
CA PRO A 387 5.12 -1.66 -22.69
C PRO A 387 4.03 -2.73 -22.48
N THR A 388 4.09 -3.39 -21.33
CA THR A 388 2.92 -3.95 -20.66
C THR A 388 2.14 -2.80 -20.00
N ALA A 389 0.83 -2.96 -19.82
CA ALA A 389 -0.08 -1.85 -19.50
C ALA A 389 0.30 -1.04 -18.25
N ASP A 390 0.80 -1.69 -17.20
CA ASP A 390 1.10 -1.05 -15.90
C ASP A 390 2.58 -0.71 -15.68
N ASP A 391 3.50 -1.42 -16.34
CA ASP A 391 4.90 -1.41 -15.90
C ASP A 391 5.57 -0.07 -16.14
N LEU A 392 5.19 0.67 -17.20
CA LEU A 392 5.82 1.94 -17.51
C LEU A 392 5.43 3.04 -16.52
N SER A 393 4.16 3.09 -16.11
CA SER A 393 3.67 4.04 -15.10
C SER A 393 4.37 3.81 -13.78
N ARG A 394 4.36 2.56 -13.29
CA ARG A 394 5.01 2.16 -12.03
C ARG A 394 6.50 2.48 -12.02
N VAL A 395 7.23 2.10 -13.07
CA VAL A 395 8.67 2.34 -13.16
C VAL A 395 9.00 3.84 -13.29
N THR A 396 8.16 4.60 -14.00
CA THR A 396 8.31 6.06 -14.11
C THR A 396 8.08 6.75 -12.77
N PHE A 397 7.07 6.30 -12.03
CA PHE A 397 6.74 6.79 -10.70
C PHE A 397 7.90 6.59 -9.71
N HIS A 398 8.36 5.35 -9.52
CA HIS A 398 9.50 5.08 -8.65
C HIS A 398 10.76 5.84 -9.07
N LEU A 399 11.00 5.99 -10.39
CA LEU A 399 12.14 6.76 -10.87
C LEU A 399 12.03 8.23 -10.45
N CYS A 400 10.85 8.83 -10.49
CA CYS A 400 10.62 10.20 -10.01
C CYS A 400 10.87 10.33 -8.51
N ASP A 401 10.33 9.41 -7.69
CA ASP A 401 10.55 9.39 -6.24
C ASP A 401 12.05 9.31 -5.93
N ILE A 402 12.78 8.39 -6.57
CA ILE A 402 14.23 8.26 -6.40
C ILE A 402 14.97 9.56 -6.75
N TYR A 403 14.53 10.32 -7.77
CA TYR A 403 15.12 11.63 -8.08
C TYR A 403 14.81 12.66 -7.01
N ILE A 404 13.60 12.66 -6.45
CA ILE A 404 13.20 13.54 -5.35
C ILE A 404 14.01 13.20 -4.08
N ASP A 405 14.07 11.92 -3.69
CA ASP A 405 14.86 11.43 -2.56
C ASP A 405 16.35 11.75 -2.72
N SER A 406 16.88 11.61 -3.94
CA SER A 406 18.25 12.02 -4.24
C SER A 406 18.45 13.51 -4.02
N SER A 407 17.50 14.34 -4.41
CA SER A 407 17.56 15.79 -4.18
C SER A 407 17.53 16.11 -2.69
N ASP A 408 16.60 15.51 -1.96
CA ASP A 408 16.40 15.77 -0.53
C ASP A 408 17.61 15.28 0.29
N ASN A 409 18.24 14.16 -0.09
CA ASN A 409 19.53 13.74 0.49
C ASN A 409 20.67 14.73 0.21
N GLU A 410 20.77 15.29 -1.00
CA GLU A 410 21.77 16.35 -1.30
C GLU A 410 21.55 17.61 -0.43
N LEU A 411 20.28 17.98 -0.17
CA LEU A 411 19.93 19.10 0.71
C LEU A 411 20.23 18.80 2.19
N THR A 412 20.02 17.57 2.64
CA THR A 412 20.41 17.12 3.98
C THR A 412 21.94 17.22 4.15
N ARG A 413 22.70 16.72 3.17
CA ARG A 413 24.17 16.86 3.14
C ARG A 413 24.61 18.32 3.13
N TYR A 414 23.91 19.18 2.40
CA TYR A 414 24.17 20.62 2.39
C TYR A 414 24.02 21.23 3.79
N TRP A 415 22.95 20.87 4.52
CA TRP A 415 22.73 21.34 5.88
C TRP A 415 23.80 20.87 6.85
N ILE A 416 24.17 19.58 6.80
CA ILE A 416 25.26 19.02 7.60
C ILE A 416 26.56 19.80 7.36
N ARG A 417 26.87 20.09 6.08
CA ARG A 417 28.12 20.79 5.74
C ARG A 417 28.11 22.25 6.18
N ARG A 418 26.99 22.93 6.03
CA ARG A 418 26.83 24.36 6.38
C ARG A 418 26.76 24.60 7.89
N SER A 419 26.32 23.63 8.67
CA SER A 419 26.26 23.69 10.13
C SER A 419 27.61 23.35 10.81
N SER A 420 28.58 22.85 10.06
CA SER A 420 29.94 22.59 10.56
C SER A 420 30.65 23.89 10.98
N VAL A 421 31.23 23.90 12.18
CA VAL A 421 31.84 25.06 12.86
C VAL A 421 33.00 25.70 12.07
N ASN A 422 33.59 24.99 11.12
CA ASN A 422 34.70 25.47 10.30
C ASN A 422 34.24 25.80 8.88
N ASN A 423 33.51 26.90 8.68
CA ASN A 423 33.17 27.41 7.34
C ASN A 423 34.45 27.80 6.59
N SER A 424 34.99 26.88 5.78
CA SER A 424 36.11 27.13 4.88
C SER A 424 35.63 27.40 3.44
N ASP A 425 36.46 28.05 2.61
CA ASP A 425 36.18 28.24 1.18
C ASP A 425 35.92 26.92 0.43
N ALA A 426 36.46 25.79 0.93
CA ALA A 426 36.20 24.47 0.37
C ALA A 426 34.76 24.01 0.67
N ASP A 427 34.22 24.37 1.84
CA ASP A 427 32.87 24.04 2.26
C ASP A 427 31.82 24.81 1.48
N ASP A 428 32.11 26.08 1.18
CA ASP A 428 31.26 26.89 0.30
C ASP A 428 31.16 26.29 -1.11
N LYS A 429 32.28 25.79 -1.66
CA LYS A 429 32.26 25.09 -2.96
C LYS A 429 31.46 23.80 -2.90
N THR A 430 31.64 22.99 -1.86
CA THR A 430 30.85 21.76 -1.67
C THR A 430 29.36 22.08 -1.57
N CYS A 431 28.99 23.07 -0.76
CA CYS A 431 27.61 23.53 -0.60
C CYS A 431 26.99 23.98 -1.93
N GLN A 432 27.73 24.73 -2.76
CA GLN A 432 27.26 25.13 -4.09
C GLN A 432 27.03 23.93 -5.02
N VAL A 433 27.92 22.93 -4.97
CA VAL A 433 27.76 21.69 -5.76
C VAL A 433 26.52 20.91 -5.32
N LEU A 434 26.32 20.72 -4.02
CA LEU A 434 25.16 20.00 -3.48
C LEU A 434 23.83 20.67 -3.89
N LEU A 435 23.73 22.00 -3.78
CA LEU A 435 22.55 22.74 -4.24
C LEU A 435 22.31 22.62 -5.75
N LYS A 436 23.38 22.66 -6.54
CA LYS A 436 23.27 22.50 -8.00
C LYS A 436 22.82 21.09 -8.38
N ASN A 437 23.30 20.07 -7.67
CA ASN A 437 22.90 18.69 -7.87
C ASN A 437 21.43 18.50 -7.54
N ALA A 438 20.98 18.96 -6.36
CA ALA A 438 19.58 18.93 -5.94
C ALA A 438 18.65 19.53 -7.01
N LYS A 439 18.95 20.74 -7.50
CA LYS A 439 18.20 21.38 -8.59
C LYS A 439 18.17 20.52 -9.86
N THR A 440 19.30 19.94 -10.25
CA THR A 440 19.40 19.10 -11.46
C THR A 440 18.55 17.85 -11.35
N LEU A 441 18.51 17.22 -10.17
CA LEU A 441 17.71 16.04 -9.89
C LEU A 441 16.21 16.34 -9.97
N LEU A 442 15.75 17.46 -9.41
CA LEU A 442 14.35 17.90 -9.49
C LEU A 442 13.93 18.29 -10.91
N VAL A 443 14.81 18.92 -11.68
CA VAL A 443 14.57 19.18 -13.12
C VAL A 443 14.38 17.88 -13.88
N ASN A 444 15.15 16.84 -13.57
CA ASN A 444 15.00 15.53 -14.19
C ASN A 444 13.69 14.86 -13.78
N ALA A 445 13.33 14.85 -12.49
CA ALA A 445 12.04 14.33 -12.00
C ALA A 445 10.87 15.02 -12.72
N THR A 446 10.87 16.35 -12.76
CA THR A 446 9.85 17.16 -13.44
C THR A 446 9.71 16.77 -14.92
N ARG A 447 10.82 16.74 -15.67
CA ARG A 447 10.82 16.37 -17.10
C ARG A 447 10.35 14.95 -17.37
N ILE A 448 10.61 14.03 -16.44
CA ILE A 448 10.17 12.64 -16.54
C ILE A 448 8.67 12.56 -16.30
N ALA A 449 8.18 13.17 -15.22
CA ALA A 449 6.77 13.18 -14.84
C ALA A 449 5.88 13.96 -15.82
N GLU A 450 6.40 14.95 -16.54
CA GLU A 450 5.65 15.66 -17.59
C GLU A 450 5.21 14.75 -18.75
N ARG A 451 5.95 13.68 -19.02
CA ARG A 451 5.70 12.82 -20.18
C ARG A 451 4.65 11.75 -19.84
N PRO A 452 3.64 11.54 -20.72
CA PRO A 452 2.67 10.48 -20.52
C PRO A 452 3.32 9.10 -20.63
N CYS A 453 2.77 8.12 -19.91
CA CYS A 453 3.28 6.74 -19.87
C CYS A 453 2.67 5.84 -20.96
N GLY A 454 2.22 6.45 -22.07
CA GLY A 454 1.63 5.74 -23.21
C GLY A 454 0.11 5.64 -23.15
N LEU A 455 -0.47 4.85 -24.06
CA LEU A 455 -1.93 4.74 -24.23
C LEU A 455 -2.59 3.86 -23.16
N GLN A 456 -1.82 3.06 -22.43
CA GLN A 456 -2.31 2.15 -21.40
C GLN A 456 -2.26 2.77 -19.99
N GLU A 457 -1.77 4.01 -19.86
CA GLU A 457 -1.76 4.74 -18.59
C GLU A 457 -3.19 4.91 -18.05
N THR A 458 -3.45 4.37 -16.87
CA THR A 458 -4.76 4.47 -16.21
C THR A 458 -5.01 5.89 -15.71
N ILE A 459 -6.27 6.23 -15.39
CA ILE A 459 -6.57 7.53 -14.79
C ILE A 459 -5.88 7.70 -13.43
N VAL A 460 -5.79 6.62 -12.63
CA VAL A 460 -5.11 6.62 -11.33
C VAL A 460 -3.61 6.90 -11.52
N ASP A 461 -2.95 6.22 -12.45
CA ASP A 461 -1.53 6.44 -12.76
C ASP A 461 -1.25 7.87 -13.22
N LYS A 462 -2.15 8.43 -14.04
CA LYS A 462 -2.03 9.81 -14.49
C LYS A 462 -2.10 10.79 -13.33
N LEU A 463 -2.97 10.55 -12.35
CA LEU A 463 -3.09 11.38 -11.14
C LEU A 463 -1.86 11.22 -10.23
N LYS A 464 -1.34 10.00 -10.05
CA LYS A 464 -0.07 9.74 -9.34
C LYS A 464 1.12 10.42 -10.01
N ARG A 465 1.17 10.40 -11.34
CA ARG A 465 2.19 11.13 -12.10
C ARG A 465 2.06 12.64 -11.92
N ASN A 466 0.84 13.16 -11.87
CA ASN A 466 0.60 14.57 -11.56
C ASN A 466 1.02 14.91 -10.12
N TYR A 467 0.79 14.03 -9.15
CA TYR A 467 1.28 14.17 -7.78
C TYR A 467 2.81 14.35 -7.74
N VAL A 468 3.58 13.39 -8.30
CA VAL A 468 5.05 13.48 -8.27
C VAL A 468 5.59 14.65 -9.11
N PHE A 469 4.88 15.04 -10.17
CA PHE A 469 5.20 16.26 -10.93
C PHE A 469 5.09 17.50 -10.05
N THR A 470 3.98 17.65 -9.31
CA THR A 470 3.77 18.75 -8.37
C THR A 470 4.83 18.73 -7.26
N GLN A 471 5.09 17.58 -6.65
CA GLN A 471 6.13 17.44 -5.60
C GLN A 471 7.51 17.90 -6.07
N ALA A 472 7.94 17.48 -7.28
CA ALA A 472 9.22 17.88 -7.85
C ALA A 472 9.24 19.37 -8.20
N ARG A 473 8.14 19.91 -8.74
CA ARG A 473 8.03 21.31 -9.16
C ARG A 473 7.98 22.27 -7.97
N SER A 474 7.20 21.97 -6.93
CA SER A 474 7.12 22.77 -5.70
C SER A 474 8.51 22.88 -5.03
N ARG A 475 9.22 21.74 -4.91
CA ARG A 475 10.63 21.70 -4.42
C ARG A 475 11.56 22.55 -5.27
N LEU A 476 11.49 22.40 -6.60
CA LEU A 476 12.36 23.15 -7.52
C LEU A 476 12.10 24.66 -7.41
N GLN A 477 10.84 25.07 -7.39
CA GLN A 477 10.43 26.46 -7.24
C GLN A 477 10.97 27.03 -5.93
N ALA A 478 10.85 26.31 -4.81
CA ALA A 478 11.40 26.72 -3.52
C ALA A 478 12.92 26.95 -3.56
N LEU A 479 13.68 26.09 -4.26
CA LEU A 479 15.12 26.26 -4.43
C LEU A 479 15.51 27.42 -5.36
N GLU A 480 14.63 27.81 -6.29
CA GLU A 480 14.87 28.93 -7.22
C GLU A 480 14.48 30.28 -6.61
N SER A 481 13.35 30.34 -5.91
CA SER A 481 12.86 31.55 -5.24
C SER A 481 13.57 31.85 -3.93
N GLY A 482 14.19 30.85 -3.29
CA GLY A 482 14.72 30.97 -1.93
C GLY A 482 13.65 31.27 -0.88
N SER A 483 12.39 30.98 -1.19
CA SER A 483 11.23 31.24 -0.34
C SER A 483 10.08 30.28 -0.66
N ILE A 484 9.28 29.94 0.35
CA ILE A 484 8.05 29.16 0.16
C ILE A 484 6.88 30.12 0.41
N PRO A 485 6.05 30.44 -0.59
CA PRO A 485 4.85 31.24 -0.38
C PRO A 485 3.85 30.41 0.44
N MET A 486 3.72 30.72 1.74
CA MET A 486 2.85 29.99 2.66
C MET A 486 1.36 30.05 2.27
N ASP A 487 0.98 31.07 1.49
CA ASP A 487 -0.35 31.27 0.90
C ASP A 487 -0.66 30.36 -0.30
N GLN A 488 0.35 29.65 -0.82
CA GLN A 488 0.23 28.71 -1.94
C GLN A 488 0.44 27.24 -1.55
N ILE A 489 0.79 26.97 -0.29
CA ILE A 489 0.91 25.60 0.24
C ILE A 489 -0.49 25.01 0.31
N GLN A 490 -0.81 24.12 -0.63
CA GLN A 490 -2.03 23.32 -0.56
C GLN A 490 -1.82 22.14 0.39
N ASP A 491 -2.88 21.41 0.78
CA ASP A 491 -2.73 20.17 1.57
C ASP A 491 -1.76 19.17 0.91
N GLN A 492 -1.59 19.27 -0.42
CA GLN A 492 -0.65 18.48 -1.23
C GLN A 492 0.82 18.85 -1.00
N ASP A 493 1.13 20.02 -0.44
CA ASP A 493 2.50 20.50 -0.19
C ASP A 493 2.94 20.26 1.26
N GLN A 494 2.18 19.54 2.09
CA GLN A 494 2.62 19.22 3.47
C GLN A 494 3.91 18.41 3.50
N ASP A 495 4.07 17.46 2.57
CA ASP A 495 5.31 16.68 2.40
C ASP A 495 6.55 17.55 2.16
N LEU A 496 6.38 18.73 1.56
CA LEU A 496 7.47 19.68 1.38
C LEU A 496 8.00 20.14 2.74
N LEU A 497 7.11 20.42 3.70
CA LEU A 497 7.46 20.94 5.02
C LEU A 497 8.01 19.88 5.97
N ASN A 498 7.84 18.60 5.67
CA ASN A 498 8.44 17.50 6.43
C ASN A 498 9.97 17.51 6.32
N HIS A 499 10.52 17.98 5.20
CA HIS A 499 11.97 18.04 5.04
C HIS A 499 12.57 19.29 5.72
N PRO A 500 13.60 19.15 6.59
CA PRO A 500 14.15 20.25 7.39
C PRO A 500 14.60 21.47 6.57
N PHE A 501 15.12 21.24 5.36
CA PHE A 501 15.53 22.33 4.46
C PHE A 501 14.38 23.28 4.12
N TYR A 502 13.25 22.73 3.66
CA TYR A 502 12.12 23.54 3.20
C TYR A 502 11.37 24.13 4.39
N ARG A 503 11.27 23.41 5.52
CA ARG A 503 10.75 23.95 6.78
C ARG A 503 11.50 25.22 7.21
N ASN A 504 12.83 25.18 7.21
CA ASN A 504 13.65 26.35 7.55
C ASN A 504 13.50 27.49 6.54
N LEU A 505 13.36 27.16 5.25
CA LEU A 505 13.10 28.15 4.21
C LEU A 505 11.76 28.87 4.43
N ALA A 506 10.70 28.14 4.78
CA ALA A 506 9.39 28.69 5.12
C ALA A 506 9.40 29.54 6.40
N LEU A 507 10.18 29.15 7.42
CA LEU A 507 10.32 29.94 8.65
C LEU A 507 11.11 31.24 8.43
N SER A 508 12.07 31.23 7.50
CA SER A 508 12.87 32.41 7.17
C SER A 508 12.10 33.52 6.43
N THR A 509 10.97 33.18 5.81
CA THR A 509 10.11 34.12 5.05
C THR A 509 8.97 34.72 5.89
N GLY A 510 8.78 34.26 7.12
CA GLY A 510 7.73 34.70 8.05
C GLY A 510 8.11 35.82 9.02
N ASN A 511 9.29 36.44 8.87
CA ASN A 511 9.78 37.55 9.70
C ASN A 511 9.84 38.88 8.95
#